data_AF-A0A7Y4C2I6-F1
#
_entry.id   AF-A0A7Y4C2I6-F1
#
_cell.length_a   1.000
_cell.length_b   1.000
_cell.length_c   1.000
_cell.angle_alpha   90.00
_cell.angle_beta   90.00
_cell.angle_gamma   90.00
#
_symmetry.space_group_name_H-M   'P 1'
#
loop_
_entity.id
_entity.type
_entity.pdbx_description
1 polymer ?
#
loop_
_entity_poly.entity_id
_entity_poly.type
_entity_poly.pdbx_seq_one_letter_code
_entity_poly.pdbx_strand_id
1 'polypeptide(L)'
;MSEMSQLQQRQMSLKQQVSYPHSTLIQFVITAAVLLSLWQLTVSLFNMPSFILPSPIAVFSKLVQRVDVLFYHALVTGKEIVLGLAIGLIFGLFFALQMLLFKPVKRWLLPLLIASQAIPVFAIAPVLMLWLGYGIASKVVMAALIIFFPVTTCCYDGLRSTPQGYLDLAKTMSATKWATLRYIRFPAALPAIASGIRVAVVVAPIGAVVGEWVGSSEGLGYLMLQANARMMIDEMFAALFILATFSVSLYFITDKLLKRLIPWQP
;
A
#
# COMPACT_ATOMS: atom_id res chain seq x y z
N MET A 1 -49.16 -11.58 25.34
CA MET A 1 -48.14 -10.69 24.75
C MET A 1 -46.85 -10.76 25.59
N SER A 2 -46.30 -11.97 25.82
CA SER A 2 -45.30 -12.17 26.90
C SER A 2 -44.16 -13.16 26.65
N GLU A 3 -44.16 -14.01 25.61
CA GLU A 3 -43.04 -14.94 25.37
C GLU A 3 -42.33 -14.73 24.02
N MET A 4 -43.08 -14.41 22.97
CA MET A 4 -42.53 -14.26 21.63
C MET A 4 -41.63 -13.01 21.49
N SER A 5 -41.94 -11.93 22.21
CA SER A 5 -41.09 -10.72 22.26
C SER A 5 -39.80 -10.94 23.05
N GLN A 6 -39.85 -11.74 24.12
CA GLN A 6 -38.68 -12.10 24.90
C GLN A 6 -37.75 -13.04 24.12
N LEU A 7 -38.31 -13.99 23.36
CA LEU A 7 -37.53 -14.86 22.48
C LEU A 7 -36.86 -14.07 21.34
N GLN A 8 -37.53 -13.07 20.76
CA GLN A 8 -36.94 -12.19 19.75
C GLN A 8 -35.84 -11.28 20.33
N GLN A 9 -36.02 -10.73 21.53
CA GLN A 9 -34.96 -9.96 22.21
C GLN A 9 -33.76 -10.84 22.59
N ARG A 10 -34.00 -12.08 23.04
CA ARG A 10 -32.94 -13.04 23.39
C ARG A 10 -32.16 -13.47 22.15
N GLN A 11 -32.84 -13.72 21.01
CA GLN A 11 -32.19 -14.00 19.73
C GLN A 11 -31.41 -12.81 19.16
N MET A 12 -31.89 -11.58 19.36
CA MET A 12 -31.13 -10.37 18.98
C MET A 12 -29.87 -10.17 19.84
N SER A 13 -29.93 -10.47 21.14
CA SER A 13 -28.74 -10.42 22.01
C SER A 13 -27.68 -11.48 21.65
N LEU A 14 -28.10 -12.67 21.20
CA LEU A 14 -27.20 -13.76 20.81
C LEU A 14 -26.49 -13.51 19.47
N LYS A 15 -27.08 -12.72 18.56
CA LYS A 15 -26.40 -12.27 17.32
C LYS A 15 -25.38 -11.14 17.55
N GLN A 16 -25.41 -10.47 18.69
CA GLN A 16 -24.54 -9.34 19.02
C GLN A 16 -23.24 -9.71 19.74
N GLN A 17 -22.98 -10.98 20.02
CA GLN A 17 -21.78 -11.44 20.73
C GLN A 17 -20.78 -12.22 19.88
N VAL A 18 -20.69 -11.92 18.59
CA VAL A 18 -19.58 -12.43 17.77
C VAL A 18 -18.39 -11.49 17.89
N SER A 19 -17.81 -11.48 19.10
CA SER A 19 -16.50 -10.89 19.36
C SER A 19 -15.45 -11.94 18.96
N TYR A 20 -14.78 -11.75 17.82
CA TYR A 20 -13.61 -12.56 17.46
C TYR A 20 -12.31 -11.74 17.45
N PRO A 21 -11.80 -11.27 18.60
CA PRO A 21 -10.49 -10.62 18.65
C PRO A 21 -9.33 -11.64 18.59
N HIS A 22 -9.57 -12.94 18.82
CA HIS A 22 -8.54 -13.99 18.78
C HIS A 22 -8.56 -14.87 17.52
N SER A 23 -9.62 -14.84 16.70
CA SER A 23 -9.68 -15.69 15.50
C SER A 23 -8.80 -15.19 14.36
N THR A 24 -8.51 -13.89 14.30
CA THR A 24 -7.82 -13.27 13.16
C THR A 24 -6.33 -13.62 13.09
N LEU A 25 -5.64 -13.64 14.24
CA LEU A 25 -4.23 -14.08 14.28
C LEU A 25 -4.12 -15.58 13.97
N ILE A 26 -5.02 -16.38 14.53
CA ILE A 26 -5.07 -17.83 14.27
C ILE A 26 -5.35 -18.08 12.79
N GLN A 27 -6.32 -17.38 12.18
CA GLN A 27 -6.60 -17.46 10.75
C GLN A 27 -5.38 -17.08 9.92
N PHE A 28 -4.69 -15.99 10.25
CA PHE A 28 -3.47 -15.58 9.55
C PHE A 28 -2.37 -16.64 9.62
N VAL A 29 -2.11 -17.18 10.82
CA VAL A 29 -1.12 -18.23 11.04
C VAL A 29 -1.49 -19.51 10.28
N ILE A 30 -2.77 -19.91 10.30
CA ILE A 30 -3.26 -21.08 9.56
C ILE A 30 -3.08 -20.86 8.05
N THR A 31 -3.49 -19.71 7.52
CA THR A 31 -3.34 -19.39 6.09
C THR A 31 -1.87 -19.41 5.69
N ALA A 32 -0.98 -18.79 6.47
CA ALA A 32 0.45 -18.82 6.20
C ALA A 32 1.02 -20.23 6.25
N ALA A 33 0.64 -21.04 7.26
CA ALA A 33 1.09 -22.42 7.40
C ALA A 33 0.62 -23.30 6.23
N VAL A 34 -0.64 -23.14 5.78
CA VAL A 34 -1.17 -23.85 4.62
C VAL A 34 -0.41 -23.48 3.35
N LEU A 35 -0.18 -22.18 3.10
CA LEU A 35 0.57 -21.72 1.93
C LEU A 35 2.02 -22.23 1.92
N LEU A 36 2.72 -22.15 3.06
CA LEU A 36 4.09 -22.66 3.18
C LEU A 36 4.15 -24.19 3.03
N SER A 37 3.16 -24.90 3.57
CA SER A 37 3.06 -26.36 3.44
C SER A 37 2.82 -26.77 1.98
N LEU A 38 1.90 -26.08 1.30
CA LEU A 38 1.65 -26.32 -0.13
C LEU A 38 2.89 -26.04 -0.98
N TRP A 39 3.63 -24.97 -0.68
CA TRP A 39 4.89 -24.66 -1.37
C TRP A 39 5.94 -25.74 -1.11
N GLN A 40 6.17 -26.15 0.14
CA GLN A 40 7.11 -27.22 0.48
C GLN A 40 6.73 -28.55 -0.20
N LEU A 41 5.46 -28.93 -0.13
CA LEU A 41 4.95 -30.15 -0.76
C LEU A 41 5.15 -30.14 -2.27
N THR A 42 4.88 -29.02 -2.93
CA THR A 42 5.09 -28.88 -4.38
C THR A 42 6.56 -29.09 -4.74
N VAL A 43 7.49 -28.47 -3.99
CA VAL A 43 8.92 -28.64 -4.27
C VAL A 43 9.38 -30.09 -4.04
N SER A 44 8.91 -30.72 -2.96
CA SER A 44 9.31 -32.10 -2.64
C SER A 44 8.68 -33.17 -3.54
N LEU A 45 7.39 -33.04 -3.88
CA LEU A 45 6.67 -34.05 -4.66
C LEU A 45 7.11 -34.06 -6.13
N PHE A 46 7.40 -32.88 -6.69
CA PHE A 46 7.79 -32.74 -8.09
C PHE A 46 9.31 -32.70 -8.30
N ASN A 47 10.12 -32.86 -7.24
CA ASN A 47 11.59 -32.74 -7.28
C ASN A 47 12.04 -31.49 -8.06
N MET A 48 11.43 -30.35 -7.74
CA MET A 48 11.63 -29.11 -8.48
C MET A 48 13.09 -28.66 -8.39
N PRO A 49 13.74 -28.31 -9.52
CA PRO A 49 15.08 -27.73 -9.49
C PRO A 49 15.10 -26.42 -8.69
N SER A 50 16.12 -26.25 -7.84
CA SER A 50 16.26 -25.10 -6.93
C SER A 50 16.38 -23.75 -7.64
N PHE A 51 16.81 -23.74 -8.92
CA PHE A 51 16.87 -22.54 -9.74
C PHE A 51 15.51 -22.10 -10.31
N ILE A 52 14.49 -22.96 -10.25
CA ILE A 52 13.11 -22.61 -10.66
C ILE A 52 12.33 -22.18 -9.42
N LEU A 53 12.30 -23.04 -8.41
CA LEU A 53 11.56 -22.79 -7.18
C LEU A 53 12.32 -23.39 -5.99
N PRO A 54 13.03 -22.59 -5.19
CA PRO A 54 13.71 -23.06 -4.00
C PRO A 54 12.66 -23.51 -2.96
N SER A 55 13.03 -24.45 -2.10
CA SER A 55 12.17 -24.84 -0.98
C SER A 55 12.05 -23.69 0.03
N PRO A 56 10.90 -23.56 0.73
CA PRO A 56 10.77 -22.62 1.84
C PRO A 56 11.94 -22.73 2.83
N ILE A 57 12.34 -23.96 3.17
CA ILE A 57 13.44 -24.22 4.11
C ILE A 57 14.76 -23.61 3.60
N ALA A 58 15.07 -23.74 2.31
CA ALA A 58 16.25 -23.13 1.73
C ALA A 58 16.19 -21.60 1.82
N VAL A 59 15.04 -20.99 1.51
CA VAL A 59 14.83 -19.54 1.62
C VAL A 59 15.02 -19.05 3.06
N PHE A 60 14.42 -19.72 4.05
CA PHE A 60 14.59 -19.38 5.46
C PHE A 60 16.02 -19.57 5.95
N SER A 61 16.72 -20.62 5.47
CA SER A 61 18.13 -20.80 5.79
C SER A 61 18.98 -19.63 5.26
N LYS A 62 18.66 -19.10 4.07
CA LYS A 62 19.33 -17.93 3.51
C LYS A 62 19.04 -16.64 4.27
N LEU A 63 17.81 -16.45 4.75
CA LEU A 63 17.47 -15.32 5.61
C LEU A 63 18.39 -15.24 6.84
N VAL A 64 18.73 -16.38 7.44
CA VAL A 64 19.61 -16.45 8.62
C VAL A 64 21.09 -16.34 8.22
N GLN A 65 21.54 -17.09 7.21
CA GLN A 65 22.95 -17.13 6.79
C GLN A 65 23.45 -15.79 6.23
N ARG A 66 22.57 -15.03 5.56
CA ARG A 66 22.90 -13.77 4.88
C ARG A 66 22.24 -12.57 5.56
N VAL A 67 21.93 -12.70 6.85
CA VAL A 67 21.17 -11.67 7.60
C VAL A 67 21.80 -10.29 7.49
N ASP A 68 23.13 -10.17 7.58
CA ASP A 68 23.82 -8.88 7.53
C ASP A 68 23.62 -8.17 6.18
N VAL A 69 23.79 -8.92 5.09
CA VAL A 69 23.62 -8.43 3.72
C VAL A 69 22.15 -8.08 3.47
N LEU A 70 21.26 -9.01 3.76
CA LEU A 70 19.81 -8.82 3.54
C LEU A 70 19.27 -7.65 4.36
N PHE A 71 19.71 -7.49 5.61
CA PHE A 71 19.31 -6.41 6.48
C PHE A 71 19.78 -5.05 5.97
N TYR A 72 21.03 -4.95 5.52
CA TYR A 72 21.55 -3.72 4.91
C TYR A 72 20.73 -3.30 3.69
N HIS A 73 20.52 -4.21 2.74
CA HIS A 73 19.71 -3.95 1.55
C HIS A 73 18.25 -3.63 1.91
N ALA A 74 17.68 -4.30 2.92
CA ALA A 74 16.35 -4.01 3.42
C ALA A 74 16.23 -2.61 4.02
N LEU A 75 17.25 -2.11 4.74
CA LEU A 75 17.25 -0.75 5.26
C LEU A 75 17.28 0.30 4.15
N VAL A 76 18.05 0.06 3.08
CA VAL A 76 18.11 0.95 1.91
C VAL A 76 16.73 1.05 1.25
N THR A 77 16.13 -0.10 0.90
CA THR A 77 14.79 -0.13 0.30
C THR A 77 13.74 0.45 1.24
N GLY A 78 13.83 0.17 2.55
CA GLY A 78 12.93 0.73 3.55
C GLY A 78 12.95 2.26 3.58
N LYS A 79 14.13 2.88 3.48
CA LYS A 79 14.27 4.35 3.39
C LYS A 79 13.63 4.88 2.11
N GLU A 80 13.87 4.24 0.98
CA GLU A 80 13.28 4.62 -0.31
C GLU A 80 11.76 4.57 -0.28
N ILE A 81 11.19 3.50 0.28
CA ILE A 81 9.74 3.33 0.44
C ILE A 81 9.16 4.44 1.31
N VAL A 82 9.75 4.71 2.47
CA VAL A 82 9.23 5.72 3.42
C VAL A 82 9.29 7.12 2.83
N LEU A 83 10.40 7.49 2.18
CA LEU A 83 10.56 8.78 1.52
C LEU A 83 9.60 8.92 0.32
N GLY A 84 9.48 7.88 -0.49
CA GLY A 84 8.55 7.82 -1.61
C GLY A 84 7.10 7.97 -1.16
N LEU A 85 6.71 7.27 -0.09
CA LEU A 85 5.39 7.40 0.54
C LEU A 85 5.13 8.83 1.01
N ALA A 86 6.07 9.43 1.75
CA ALA A 86 5.92 10.78 2.26
C ALA A 86 5.70 11.79 1.12
N ILE A 87 6.55 11.75 0.09
CA ILE A 87 6.48 12.66 -1.05
C ILE A 87 5.20 12.41 -1.86
N GLY A 88 4.92 11.15 -2.22
CA GLY A 88 3.75 10.78 -3.00
C GLY A 88 2.43 11.13 -2.30
N LEU A 89 2.35 10.95 -0.98
CA LEU A 89 1.20 11.35 -0.18
C LEU A 89 1.01 12.87 -0.15
N ILE A 90 2.08 13.62 0.13
CA ILE A 90 2.03 15.08 0.18
C ILE A 90 1.56 15.65 -1.15
N PHE A 91 2.20 15.25 -2.26
CA PHE A 91 1.82 15.73 -3.59
C PHE A 91 0.43 15.24 -3.99
N GLY A 92 0.08 13.99 -3.71
CA GLY A 92 -1.22 13.44 -4.09
C GLY A 92 -2.39 14.15 -3.39
N LEU A 93 -2.28 14.36 -2.08
CA LEU A 93 -3.27 15.12 -1.31
C LEU A 93 -3.32 16.59 -1.74
N PHE A 94 -2.15 17.20 -1.97
CA PHE A 94 -2.07 18.58 -2.43
C PHE A 94 -2.81 18.76 -3.76
N PHE A 95 -2.49 17.95 -4.77
CA PHE A 95 -3.11 18.08 -6.09
C PHE A 95 -4.60 17.72 -6.10
N ALA A 96 -5.03 16.73 -5.32
CA ALA A 96 -6.44 16.42 -5.14
C ALA A 96 -7.23 17.62 -4.59
N LEU A 97 -6.66 18.32 -3.61
CA LEU A 97 -7.25 19.52 -3.04
C LEU A 97 -7.33 20.66 -4.07
N GLN A 98 -6.25 20.88 -4.83
CA GLN A 98 -6.24 21.88 -5.90
C GLN A 98 -7.30 21.60 -6.97
N MET A 99 -7.46 20.33 -7.37
CA MET A 99 -8.50 19.92 -8.32
C MET A 99 -9.91 20.15 -7.80
N LEU A 100 -10.14 20.04 -6.48
CA LEU A 100 -11.43 20.32 -5.87
C LEU A 100 -11.74 21.83 -5.86
N LEU A 101 -10.74 22.65 -5.52
CA LEU A 101 -10.90 24.09 -5.35
C LEU A 101 -10.93 24.86 -6.67
N PHE A 102 -10.15 24.42 -7.66
CA PHE A 102 -9.94 25.14 -8.92
C PHE A 102 -10.39 24.31 -10.13
N LYS A 103 -11.51 24.71 -10.74
CA LYS A 103 -12.05 24.07 -11.96
C LYS A 103 -11.04 23.98 -13.12
N PRO A 104 -10.22 25.01 -13.41
CA PRO A 104 -9.21 24.92 -14.46
C PRO A 104 -8.17 23.84 -14.17
N VAL A 105 -7.64 23.79 -12.94
CA VAL A 105 -6.63 22.79 -12.53
C VAL A 105 -7.13 21.38 -12.78
N LYS A 106 -8.37 21.07 -12.38
CA LYS A 106 -9.00 19.78 -12.69
C LYS A 106 -9.00 19.46 -14.19
N ARG A 107 -9.40 20.41 -15.03
CA ARG A 107 -9.54 20.19 -16.48
C ARG A 107 -8.22 19.84 -17.15
N TRP A 108 -7.11 20.40 -16.66
CA TRP A 108 -5.77 20.14 -17.16
C TRP A 108 -5.11 18.91 -16.51
N LEU A 109 -5.30 18.72 -15.21
CA LEU A 109 -4.60 17.67 -14.46
C LEU A 109 -5.24 16.30 -14.63
N LEU A 110 -6.55 16.21 -14.81
CA LEU A 110 -7.24 14.91 -14.95
C LEU A 110 -6.76 14.11 -16.18
N PRO A 111 -6.65 14.70 -17.39
CA PRO A 111 -6.06 13.98 -18.53
C PRO A 111 -4.60 13.58 -18.30
N LEU A 112 -3.80 14.42 -17.64
CA LEU A 112 -2.40 14.13 -17.31
C LEU A 112 -2.27 12.96 -16.34
N LEU A 113 -3.12 12.90 -15.31
CA LEU A 113 -3.18 11.79 -14.35
C LEU A 113 -3.53 10.46 -15.03
N ILE A 114 -4.46 10.50 -15.99
CA ILE A 114 -4.84 9.30 -16.74
C ILE A 114 -3.71 8.89 -17.69
N ALA A 115 -3.12 9.86 -18.40
CA ALA A 115 -2.00 9.62 -19.31
C ALA A 115 -0.75 9.09 -18.59
N SER A 116 -0.46 9.56 -17.37
CA SER A 116 0.67 9.07 -16.59
C SER A 116 0.56 7.59 -16.23
N GLN A 117 -0.67 7.06 -16.11
CA GLN A 117 -0.89 5.62 -15.89
C GLN A 117 -0.70 4.77 -17.16
N ALA A 118 -0.79 5.39 -18.34
CA ALA A 118 -0.56 4.69 -19.60
C ALA A 118 0.93 4.43 -19.84
N ILE A 119 1.82 5.24 -19.24
CA ILE A 119 3.26 5.06 -19.35
C ILE A 119 3.70 4.01 -18.32
N PRO A 120 4.28 2.88 -18.75
CA PRO A 120 4.83 1.90 -17.81
C PRO A 120 5.91 2.54 -16.94
N VAL A 121 5.81 2.40 -15.62
CA VAL A 121 6.77 3.03 -14.70
C VAL A 121 8.20 2.57 -14.96
N PHE A 122 8.37 1.30 -15.37
CA PHE A 122 9.67 0.76 -15.78
C PHE A 122 10.30 1.52 -16.96
N ALA A 123 9.50 2.07 -17.88
CA ALA A 123 10.00 2.85 -19.00
C ALA A 123 10.47 4.26 -18.59
N ILE A 124 9.91 4.80 -17.50
CA ILE A 124 10.29 6.12 -16.95
C ILE A 124 11.60 6.04 -16.17
N ALA A 125 11.93 4.86 -15.63
CA ALA A 125 13.07 4.66 -14.74
C ALA A 125 14.44 5.12 -15.31
N PRO A 126 14.84 4.76 -16.54
CA PRO A 126 16.09 5.26 -17.14
C PRO A 126 16.14 6.79 -17.25
N VAL A 127 15.00 7.41 -17.54
CA VAL A 127 14.89 8.88 -17.69
C VAL A 127 15.10 9.56 -16.34
N LEU A 128 14.48 9.04 -15.27
CA LEU A 128 14.68 9.56 -13.92
C LEU A 128 16.13 9.41 -13.45
N MET A 129 16.81 8.33 -13.83
CA MET A 129 18.22 8.16 -13.50
C MET A 129 19.11 9.13 -14.28
N LEU A 130 18.79 9.39 -15.55
CA LEU A 130 19.53 10.37 -16.34
C LEU A 130 19.38 11.77 -15.75
N TRP A 131 18.19 12.13 -15.25
CA TRP A 131 17.92 13.45 -14.68
C TRP A 131 18.36 13.62 -13.23
N LEU A 132 18.17 12.61 -12.39
CA LEU A 132 18.37 12.68 -10.93
C LEU A 132 19.59 11.90 -10.44
N GLY A 133 20.26 11.17 -11.34
CA GLY A 133 21.41 10.32 -11.05
C GLY A 133 21.04 8.93 -10.50
N TYR A 134 22.08 8.14 -10.25
CA TYR A 134 21.99 6.75 -9.77
C TYR A 134 21.76 6.62 -8.26
N GLY A 135 21.73 7.74 -7.52
CA GLY A 135 21.48 7.74 -6.08
C GLY A 135 20.02 7.48 -5.68
N ILE A 136 19.71 7.70 -4.40
CA ILE A 136 18.40 7.46 -3.80
C ILE A 136 17.26 8.29 -4.42
N ALA A 137 17.57 9.48 -4.97
CA ALA A 137 16.58 10.41 -5.49
C ALA A 137 15.72 9.83 -6.61
N SER A 138 16.33 9.11 -7.57
CA SER A 138 15.60 8.50 -8.69
C SER A 138 14.62 7.42 -8.23
N LYS A 139 14.97 6.64 -7.20
CA LYS A 139 14.13 5.56 -6.63
C LYS A 139 12.97 6.14 -5.83
N VAL A 140 13.27 7.15 -5.02
CA VAL A 140 12.25 7.88 -4.24
C VAL A 140 11.22 8.54 -5.14
N VAL A 141 11.65 9.22 -6.20
CA VAL A 141 10.72 9.85 -7.17
C VAL A 141 9.87 8.80 -7.87
N MET A 142 10.45 7.65 -8.23
CA MET A 142 9.71 6.57 -8.86
C MET A 142 8.64 5.96 -7.94
N ALA A 143 8.99 5.69 -6.69
CA ALA A 143 8.02 5.27 -5.67
C ALA A 143 6.93 6.34 -5.48
N ALA A 144 7.31 7.62 -5.39
CA ALA A 144 6.37 8.72 -5.25
C ALA A 144 5.40 8.84 -6.43
N LEU A 145 5.84 8.62 -7.67
CA LEU A 145 4.98 8.63 -8.86
C LEU A 145 3.91 7.53 -8.82
N ILE A 146 4.29 6.33 -8.42
CA ILE A 146 3.34 5.21 -8.26
C ILE A 146 2.31 5.51 -7.15
N ILE A 147 2.76 6.10 -6.05
CA ILE A 147 1.92 6.44 -4.89
C ILE A 147 1.00 7.63 -5.18
N PHE A 148 1.50 8.60 -5.95
CA PHE A 148 0.81 9.84 -6.26
C PHE A 148 -0.56 9.61 -6.89
N PHE A 149 -0.67 8.69 -7.85
CA PHE A 149 -1.92 8.45 -8.57
C PHE A 149 -3.09 7.93 -7.70
N PRO A 150 -2.98 6.79 -6.99
CA PRO A 150 -4.08 6.29 -6.15
C PRO A 150 -4.44 7.28 -5.04
N VAL A 151 -3.46 7.99 -4.47
CA VAL A 151 -3.73 9.00 -3.44
C VAL A 151 -4.51 10.18 -4.02
N THR A 152 -4.08 10.71 -5.17
CA THR A 152 -4.75 11.86 -5.80
C THR A 152 -6.18 11.53 -6.19
N THR A 153 -6.38 10.39 -6.85
CA THR A 153 -7.69 9.98 -7.38
C THR A 153 -8.66 9.66 -6.26
N CYS A 154 -8.29 8.82 -5.29
CA CYS A 154 -9.15 8.50 -4.16
C CYS A 154 -9.48 9.73 -3.29
N CYS A 155 -8.50 10.61 -3.06
CA CYS A 155 -8.75 11.85 -2.31
C CYS A 155 -9.71 12.78 -3.06
N TYR A 156 -9.47 13.00 -4.35
CA TYR A 156 -10.30 13.88 -5.17
C TYR A 156 -11.74 13.35 -5.30
N ASP A 157 -11.91 12.04 -5.52
CA ASP A 157 -13.23 11.40 -5.61
C ASP A 157 -13.95 11.41 -4.25
N GLY A 158 -13.22 11.18 -3.15
CA GLY A 158 -13.73 11.32 -1.79
C GLY A 158 -14.24 12.73 -1.50
N LEU A 159 -13.46 13.75 -1.86
CA LEU A 159 -13.82 15.15 -1.65
C LEU A 159 -15.03 15.60 -2.49
N ARG A 160 -15.25 14.97 -3.65
CA ARG A 160 -16.39 15.28 -4.53
C ARG A 160 -17.65 14.50 -4.19
N SER A 161 -17.53 13.33 -3.57
CA SER A 161 -18.64 12.42 -3.24
C SER A 161 -19.40 12.80 -1.96
N THR A 162 -19.16 13.98 -1.40
CA THR A 162 -19.92 14.49 -0.25
C THR A 162 -21.42 14.55 -0.57
N PRO A 163 -22.30 13.95 0.27
CA PRO A 163 -23.75 13.97 0.05
C PRO A 163 -24.31 15.39 -0.15
N GLN A 164 -25.17 15.53 -1.16
CA GLN A 164 -25.73 16.83 -1.55
C GLN A 164 -26.49 17.51 -0.40
N GLY A 165 -27.20 16.73 0.43
CA GLY A 165 -27.93 17.26 1.60
C GLY A 165 -27.02 17.97 2.62
N TYR A 166 -25.78 17.50 2.83
CA TYR A 166 -24.83 18.20 3.70
C TYR A 166 -24.36 19.52 3.08
N LEU A 167 -24.18 19.56 1.76
CA LEU A 167 -23.79 20.78 1.05
C LEU A 167 -24.92 21.81 1.03
N ASP A 168 -26.17 21.37 0.90
CA ASP A 168 -27.33 22.26 0.91
C ASP A 168 -27.60 22.83 2.31
N LEU A 169 -27.45 22.02 3.37
CA LEU A 169 -27.48 22.51 4.75
C LEU A 169 -26.40 23.58 4.98
N ALA A 170 -25.17 23.34 4.50
CA ALA A 170 -24.09 24.32 4.60
C ALA A 170 -24.44 25.65 3.94
N LYS A 171 -25.10 25.62 2.77
CA LYS A 171 -25.57 26.82 2.08
C LYS A 171 -26.64 27.56 2.88
N THR A 172 -27.62 26.84 3.44
CA THR A 172 -28.67 27.45 4.28
C THR A 172 -28.08 28.11 5.53
N MET A 173 -27.01 27.53 6.09
CA MET A 173 -26.27 28.12 7.20
C MET A 173 -25.26 29.21 6.78
N SER A 174 -25.26 29.64 5.51
CA SER A 174 -24.31 30.62 4.97
C SER A 174 -22.83 30.28 5.20
N ALA A 175 -22.51 28.98 5.23
CA ALA A 175 -21.14 28.51 5.44
C ALA A 175 -20.23 28.93 4.28
N THR A 176 -19.05 29.47 4.61
CA THR A 176 -18.04 29.82 3.61
C THR A 176 -17.49 28.57 2.92
N LYS A 177 -16.90 28.72 1.72
CA LYS A 177 -16.27 27.59 1.00
C LYS A 177 -15.22 26.85 1.85
N TRP A 178 -14.47 27.60 2.66
CA TRP A 178 -13.47 27.03 3.57
C TRP A 178 -14.12 26.27 4.73
N ALA A 179 -15.20 26.80 5.32
CA ALA A 179 -15.96 26.09 6.35
C ALA A 179 -16.56 24.79 5.80
N THR A 180 -17.19 24.85 4.63
CA THR A 180 -17.74 23.66 3.94
C THR A 180 -16.65 22.64 3.63
N LEU A 181 -15.46 23.08 3.22
CA LEU A 181 -14.33 22.18 3.00
C LEU A 181 -13.88 21.51 4.30
N ARG A 182 -13.53 22.32 5.31
CA ARG A 182 -12.89 21.86 6.55
C ARG A 182 -13.81 21.01 7.43
N TYR A 183 -15.09 21.37 7.52
CA TYR A 183 -16.03 20.75 8.46
C TYR A 183 -16.95 19.72 7.82
N ILE A 184 -17.12 19.73 6.50
CA ILE A 184 -18.07 18.84 5.82
C ILE A 184 -17.34 17.94 4.82
N ARG A 185 -16.71 18.51 3.80
CA ARG A 185 -16.11 17.71 2.72
C ARG A 185 -14.91 16.89 3.18
N PHE A 186 -13.98 17.50 3.91
CA PHE A 186 -12.76 16.82 4.34
C PHE A 186 -13.07 15.66 5.29
N PRO A 187 -13.89 15.82 6.36
CA PRO A 187 -14.29 14.69 7.20
C PRO A 187 -15.06 13.60 6.45
N ALA A 188 -15.95 13.97 5.53
CA ALA A 188 -16.69 13.01 4.70
C ALA A 188 -15.78 12.25 3.71
N ALA A 189 -14.66 12.84 3.30
CA ALA A 189 -13.71 12.25 2.37
C ALA A 189 -12.64 11.36 3.03
N LEU A 190 -12.44 11.47 4.35
CA LEU A 190 -11.46 10.68 5.10
C LEU A 190 -11.51 9.17 4.81
N PRO A 191 -12.69 8.53 4.68
CA PRO A 191 -12.79 7.12 4.28
C PRO A 191 -12.12 6.78 2.94
N ALA A 192 -12.39 7.60 1.93
CA ALA A 192 -11.85 7.43 0.59
C ALA A 192 -10.36 7.76 0.56
N ILE A 193 -9.92 8.80 1.29
CA ILE A 193 -8.51 9.11 1.48
C ILE A 193 -7.78 7.92 2.14
N ALA A 194 -8.34 7.35 3.20
CA ALA A 194 -7.79 6.16 3.86
C ALA A 194 -7.68 4.97 2.91
N SER A 195 -8.67 4.75 2.03
CA SER A 195 -8.59 3.73 0.98
C SER A 195 -7.43 4.00 0.00
N GLY A 196 -7.26 5.24 -0.45
CA GLY A 196 -6.14 5.62 -1.32
C GLY A 196 -4.78 5.42 -0.65
N ILE A 197 -4.67 5.78 0.63
CA ILE A 197 -3.46 5.55 1.43
C ILE A 197 -3.16 4.05 1.56
N ARG A 198 -4.16 3.20 1.84
CA ARG A 198 -3.98 1.73 1.92
C ARG A 198 -3.45 1.16 0.62
N VAL A 199 -4.00 1.59 -0.52
CA VAL A 199 -3.48 1.16 -1.83
C VAL A 199 -2.03 1.62 -2.01
N ALA A 200 -1.74 2.89 -1.71
CA ALA A 200 -0.40 3.46 -1.81
C ALA A 200 0.65 2.70 -1.00
N VAL A 201 0.38 2.36 0.26
CA VAL A 201 1.36 1.62 1.10
C VAL A 201 1.60 0.20 0.62
N VAL A 202 0.61 -0.45 0.01
CA VAL A 202 0.77 -1.79 -0.57
C VAL A 202 1.66 -1.76 -1.82
N VAL A 203 1.50 -0.73 -2.67
CA VAL A 203 2.25 -0.61 -3.93
C VAL A 203 3.59 0.10 -3.80
N ALA A 204 3.86 0.82 -2.70
CA ALA A 204 5.10 1.56 -2.50
C ALA A 204 6.38 0.70 -2.61
N PRO A 205 6.45 -0.52 -2.03
CA PRO A 205 7.59 -1.42 -2.21
C PRO A 205 7.87 -1.79 -3.66
N ILE A 206 6.82 -1.91 -4.49
CA ILE A 206 6.97 -2.17 -5.93
C ILE A 206 7.70 -1.01 -6.60
N GLY A 207 7.34 0.23 -6.27
CA GLY A 207 7.97 1.41 -6.86
C GLY A 207 9.43 1.60 -6.48
N ALA A 208 9.81 1.30 -5.24
CA ALA A 208 11.20 1.30 -4.81
C ALA A 208 12.02 0.25 -5.57
N VAL A 209 11.54 -1.01 -5.60
CA VAL A 209 12.25 -2.11 -6.27
C VAL A 209 12.38 -1.92 -7.77
N VAL A 210 11.35 -1.40 -8.44
CA VAL A 210 11.45 -1.04 -9.86
C VAL A 210 12.55 -0.01 -10.07
N GLY A 211 12.69 0.98 -9.18
CA GLY A 211 13.77 1.95 -9.25
C GLY A 211 15.15 1.35 -8.99
N GLU A 212 15.24 0.43 -8.03
CA GLU A 212 16.48 -0.28 -7.72
C GLU A 212 16.96 -1.17 -8.87
N TRP A 213 16.02 -1.77 -9.62
CA TRP A 213 16.34 -2.65 -10.75
C TRP A 213 17.02 -1.95 -11.91
N VAL A 214 16.62 -0.72 -12.22
CA VAL A 214 17.11 -0.07 -13.44
C VAL A 214 18.51 0.53 -13.24
N GLY A 215 18.89 0.89 -12.01
CA GLY A 215 20.24 1.35 -11.74
C GLY A 215 20.47 1.79 -10.31
N SER A 216 20.53 0.82 -9.40
CA SER A 216 21.06 0.97 -8.05
C SER A 216 22.28 0.08 -7.86
N SER A 217 23.10 0.40 -6.86
CA SER A 217 24.15 -0.49 -6.33
C SER A 217 23.76 -1.12 -4.99
N GLU A 218 22.61 -0.75 -4.44
CA GLU A 218 22.13 -1.12 -3.11
C GLU A 218 20.60 -1.32 -3.13
N GLY A 219 20.03 -1.88 -2.04
CA GLY A 219 18.61 -2.21 -1.97
C GLY A 219 18.27 -3.66 -2.33
N LEU A 220 17.08 -4.12 -1.92
CA LEU A 220 16.60 -5.49 -2.10
C LEU A 220 16.37 -5.83 -3.57
N GLY A 221 15.86 -4.89 -4.36
CA GLY A 221 15.68 -5.04 -5.81
C GLY A 221 17.01 -5.26 -6.52
N TYR A 222 18.03 -4.47 -6.18
CA TYR A 222 19.39 -4.68 -6.68
C TYR A 222 19.91 -6.08 -6.29
N LEU A 223 19.76 -6.46 -5.01
CA LEU A 223 20.19 -7.76 -4.52
C LEU A 223 19.50 -8.92 -5.24
N MET A 224 18.20 -8.78 -5.54
CA MET A 224 17.43 -9.75 -6.33
C MET A 224 18.00 -9.91 -7.74
N LEU A 225 18.32 -8.82 -8.44
CA LEU A 225 18.94 -8.91 -9.77
C LEU A 225 20.31 -9.58 -9.72
N GLN A 226 21.13 -9.22 -8.73
CA GLN A 226 22.46 -9.80 -8.56
C GLN A 226 22.41 -11.29 -8.17
N ALA A 227 21.43 -11.68 -7.36
CA ALA A 227 21.19 -13.08 -6.99
C ALA A 227 20.68 -13.89 -8.18
N ASN A 228 19.75 -13.33 -8.96
CA ASN A 228 19.22 -13.94 -10.19
C ASN A 228 20.34 -14.18 -11.22
N ALA A 229 21.16 -13.17 -11.48
CA ALA A 229 22.29 -13.28 -12.43
C ALA A 229 23.33 -14.34 -12.02
N ARG A 230 23.43 -14.65 -10.72
CA ARG A 230 24.31 -15.69 -10.16
C ARG A 230 23.61 -17.03 -9.92
N MET A 231 22.35 -17.17 -10.35
CA MET A 231 21.50 -18.34 -10.10
C MET A 231 21.35 -18.69 -8.60
N MET A 232 21.52 -17.72 -7.70
CA MET A 232 21.27 -17.86 -6.26
C MET A 232 19.80 -17.55 -5.97
N ILE A 233 18.92 -18.43 -6.44
CA ILE A 233 17.48 -18.18 -6.45
C ILE A 233 16.88 -18.24 -5.05
N ASP A 234 17.46 -19.01 -4.14
CA ASP A 234 17.12 -19.01 -2.72
C ASP A 234 17.33 -17.63 -2.06
N GLU A 235 18.43 -16.94 -2.38
CA GLU A 235 18.68 -15.57 -1.93
C GLU A 235 17.74 -14.55 -2.59
N MET A 236 17.45 -14.71 -3.88
CA MET A 236 16.46 -13.87 -4.57
C MET A 236 15.08 -13.97 -3.90
N PHE A 237 14.65 -15.18 -3.56
CA PHE A 237 13.39 -15.42 -2.85
C PHE A 237 13.44 -14.92 -1.41
N ALA A 238 14.60 -14.98 -0.74
CA ALA A 238 14.77 -14.41 0.60
C ALA A 238 14.58 -12.88 0.58
N ALA A 239 15.19 -12.18 -0.37
CA ALA A 239 14.98 -10.74 -0.56
C ALA A 239 13.52 -10.40 -0.91
N LEU A 240 12.88 -11.20 -1.78
CA LEU A 240 11.46 -11.07 -2.12
C LEU A 240 10.56 -11.26 -0.90
N PHE A 241 10.86 -12.22 -0.02
CA PHE A 241 10.12 -12.47 1.21
C PHE A 241 10.20 -11.28 2.17
N ILE A 242 11.36 -10.64 2.31
CA ILE A 242 11.52 -9.41 3.11
C ILE A 242 10.67 -8.27 2.52
N LEU A 243 10.70 -8.09 1.20
CA LEU A 243 9.89 -7.08 0.52
C LEU A 243 8.38 -7.30 0.71
N ALA A 244 7.92 -8.55 0.61
CA ALA A 244 6.53 -8.92 0.89
C ALA A 244 6.17 -8.61 2.35
N THR A 245 7.08 -8.92 3.28
CA THR A 245 6.91 -8.60 4.71
C THR A 245 6.81 -7.09 4.93
N PHE A 246 7.58 -6.26 4.23
CA PHE A 246 7.43 -4.80 4.27
C PHE A 246 6.05 -4.35 3.79
N SER A 247 5.58 -4.82 2.63
CA SER A 247 4.27 -4.44 2.10
C SER A 247 3.14 -4.78 3.07
N VAL A 248 3.14 -6.00 3.60
CA VAL A 248 2.14 -6.47 4.58
C VAL A 248 2.23 -5.68 5.89
N SER A 249 3.43 -5.46 6.41
CA SER A 249 3.65 -4.71 7.66
C SER A 249 3.20 -3.26 7.52
N LEU A 250 3.57 -2.60 6.43
CA LEU A 250 3.15 -1.22 6.13
C LEU A 250 1.63 -1.12 6.02
N TYR A 251 0.98 -2.08 5.37
CA TYR A 251 -0.48 -2.13 5.30
C TYR A 251 -1.11 -2.19 6.69
N PHE A 252 -0.72 -3.16 7.53
CA PHE A 252 -1.34 -3.34 8.85
C PHE A 252 -1.04 -2.18 9.81
N ILE A 253 0.19 -1.66 9.80
CA ILE A 253 0.56 -0.47 10.58
C ILE A 253 -0.32 0.71 10.16
N THR A 254 -0.42 0.95 8.86
CA THR A 254 -1.18 2.08 8.31
C THR A 254 -2.67 1.93 8.54
N ASP A 255 -3.24 0.74 8.35
CA ASP A 255 -4.66 0.48 8.61
C ASP A 255 -5.01 0.69 10.09
N LYS A 256 -4.16 0.23 11.01
CA LYS A 256 -4.34 0.45 12.45
C LYS A 256 -4.27 1.94 12.81
N LEU A 257 -3.36 2.70 12.18
CA LEU A 257 -3.27 4.14 12.38
C LEU A 257 -4.50 4.86 11.82
N LEU A 258 -4.95 4.50 10.61
CA LEU A 258 -6.13 5.10 9.97
C LEU A 258 -7.42 4.84 10.76
N LYS A 259 -7.63 3.62 11.26
CA LYS A 259 -8.78 3.27 12.11
C LYS A 259 -8.81 4.07 13.42
N ARG A 260 -7.64 4.38 13.99
CA ARG A 260 -7.54 5.26 15.17
C ARG A 260 -7.85 6.72 14.85
N LEU A 261 -7.48 7.19 13.66
CA LEU A 261 -7.73 8.57 13.22
C LEU A 261 -9.17 8.79 12.73
N ILE A 262 -9.85 7.73 12.31
CA ILE A 262 -11.22 7.76 11.77
C ILE A 262 -12.12 6.81 12.60
N PRO A 263 -12.35 7.08 13.89
CA PRO A 263 -13.04 6.15 14.79
C PRO A 263 -14.54 5.97 14.48
N TRP A 264 -15.14 6.88 13.70
CA TRP A 264 -16.55 6.81 13.33
C TRP A 264 -16.81 5.89 12.13
N GLN A 265 -15.78 5.29 11.54
CA GLN A 265 -15.93 4.22 10.54
C GLN A 265 -15.68 2.85 11.15
N PRO A 266 -16.54 1.85 10.85
CA PRO A 266 -16.34 0.46 11.25
C PRO A 266 -15.17 -0.21 10.50
#